data_AF-A0A949YLJ1-F1
#
_entry.id   AF-A0A949YLJ1-F1
#
_cell.length_a   1.000
_cell.length_b   1.000
_cell.length_c   1.000
_cell.angle_alpha   90.00
_cell.angle_beta   90.00
_cell.angle_gamma   90.00
#
_symmetry.space_group_name_H-M   'P 1'
#
loop_
_entity.id
_entity.type
_entity.pdbx_description
1 polymer ?
#
loop_
_entity_poly.entity_id
_entity_poly.type
_entity_poly.pdbx_seq_one_letter_code
_entity_poly.pdbx_strand_id
1 'polypeptide(L)' 'MKLLLDTHTFLWIVEGSPKLRLISQSQIEGMTLASGDTKLPPYGIPILW' A
#
# COMPACT_ATOMS: atom_id res chain seq x y z
N MET A 1 8.47 8.03 10.31
CA MET A 1 7.37 7.55 9.45
C MET A 1 7.97 6.58 8.46
N LYS A 2 7.51 5.33 8.40
CA LYS A 2 8.05 4.30 7.51
C LYS A 2 7.13 4.23 6.29
N LEU A 3 7.58 4.81 5.17
CA LEU A 3 6.83 4.84 3.92
C LEU A 3 7.10 3.51 3.19
N LEU A 4 6.06 2.77 2.79
CA LEU A 4 6.22 1.57 1.96
C LEU A 4 6.52 1.98 0.51
N LEU A 5 7.78 2.33 0.25
CA LEU A 5 8.32 2.50 -1.09
C LEU A 5 9.57 1.64 -1.22
N ASP A 6 9.43 0.33 -0.98
CA ASP A 6 10.53 -0.61 -1.04
C ASP A 6 10.55 -1.33 -2.39
N THR A 7 11.72 -1.69 -2.90
CA THR A 7 11.94 -2.30 -4.23
C THR A 7 11.01 -3.50 -4.52
N HIS A 8 10.54 -4.20 -3.49
CA HIS A 8 9.55 -5.27 -3.58
C HIS A 8 8.20 -4.81 -4.16
N THR A 9 7.80 -3.55 -3.95
CA THR A 9 6.62 -2.93 -4.56
C THR A 9 6.69 -2.93 -6.09
N PHE A 10 7.89 -2.77 -6.69
CA PHE A 10 8.07 -2.82 -8.14
C PHE A 10 7.94 -4.23 -8.72
N LEU A 11 8.48 -5.24 -8.03
CA LEU A 11 8.33 -6.63 -8.44
C LEU A 11 6.87 -7.10 -8.35
N TRP A 12 6.10 -6.56 -7.40
CA TRP A 12 4.69 -6.94 -7.22
C TRP A 12 3.72 -6.26 -8.17
N ILE A 13 4.03 -5.05 -8.66
CA ILE A 13 3.27 -4.37 -9.73
C ILE A 13 3.17 -5.26 -10.98
N VAL A 14 4.21 -6.03 -11.29
CA VAL A 14 4.27 -6.94 -12.43
C VAL A 14 3.42 -8.21 -12.22
N GLU A 15 3.14 -8.61 -10.97
CA GLU A 15 2.46 -9.88 -10.64
C GLU A 15 0.92 -9.80 -10.64
N GLY A 16 0.32 -8.64 -10.97
CA GLY A 16 -1.10 -8.54 -11.31
C GLY A 16 -2.10 -8.44 -10.15
N SER A 17 -1.68 -8.52 -8.88
CA SER A 17 -2.52 -8.13 -7.73
C SER A 17 -1.71 -7.51 -6.57
N PRO A 18 -1.14 -6.32 -6.75
CA PRO A 18 -0.30 -5.66 -5.75
C PRO A 18 -1.13 -4.92 -4.69
N LYS A 19 -2.33 -4.45 -5.08
CA LYS A 19 -3.13 -3.50 -4.29
C LYS A 19 -3.63 -4.11 -2.97
N LEU A 20 -4.15 -5.33 -3.02
CA LEU A 20 -4.63 -6.06 -1.83
C LEU A 20 -3.50 -6.39 -0.85
N ARG A 21 -2.31 -6.77 -1.37
CA ARG A 21 -1.13 -7.06 -0.56
C ARG A 21 -0.56 -5.81 0.11
N LEU A 22 -0.53 -4.67 -0.59
CA LEU A 22 -0.05 -3.40 -0.04
C LEU A 22 -0.97 -2.91 1.10
N ILE A 23 -2.29 -3.06 0.92
CA ILE A 23 -3.28 -2.77 1.96
C ILE A 23 -3.08 -3.69 3.18
N SER A 24 -2.95 -5.00 2.99
CA SER A 24 -2.76 -5.93 4.11
C SER A 24 -1.43 -5.69 4.84
N GLN A 25 -0.36 -5.37 4.12
CA GLN A 25 0.93 -5.03 4.71
C GLN A 25 0.84 -3.75 5.55
N SER A 26 0.19 -2.71 4.99
CA SER A 26 -0.05 -1.44 5.68
C SER A 26 -0.88 -1.64 6.95
N GLN A 27 -1.86 -2.55 6.95
CA GLN A 27 -2.64 -2.92 8.14
C GLN A 27 -1.80 -3.65 9.19
N ILE A 28 -1.02 -4.65 8.78
CA ILE A 28 -0.21 -5.47 9.70
C ILE A 28 0.92 -4.65 10.34
N GLU A 29 1.57 -3.82 9.53
CA GLU A 29 2.77 -3.09 9.94
C GLU A 29 2.48 -1.65 10.39
N GLY A 30 1.22 -1.21 10.32
CA GLY A 30 0.82 0.16 10.68
C GLY A 30 1.47 1.23 9.79
N MET A 31 1.82 0.89 8.55
CA MET A 31 2.56 1.76 7.65
C MET A 31 1.63 2.64 6.81
N THR A 32 2.04 3.87 6.57
CA THR A 32 1.28 4.80 5.72
C THR A 32 1.50 4.47 4.25
N LEU A 33 0.41 4.23 3.54
CA LEU A 33 0.40 3.95 2.11
C LEU A 33 0.38 5.26 1.33
N ALA A 34 1.42 5.56 0.56
CA ALA A 34 1.39 6.69 -0.36
C ALA A 34 0.74 6.25 -1.67
N SER A 35 -0.46 6.76 -1.98
CA SER A 35 -1.17 6.38 -3.20
C SER A 35 -2.18 7.44 -3.63
N GLY A 36 -2.16 7.79 -4.92
CA GLY A 36 -3.16 8.67 -5.53
C GLY A 36 -4.49 7.98 -5.86
N ASP A 37 -4.71 6.74 -5.42
CA ASP A 37 -5.91 5.99 -5.73
C ASP A 37 -7.04 6.27 -4.73
N THR A 38 -8.13 6.85 -5.22
CA THR A 38 -9.27 7.29 -4.40
C THR A 38 -10.15 6.15 -3.89
N LYS A 39 -9.91 4.89 -4.29
CA LYS A 39 -10.69 3.73 -3.85
C LYS A 39 -10.12 3.05 -2.59
N LEU A 40 -9.04 3.58 -2.02
CA LEU A 40 -8.36 3.05 -0.83
C LEU A 40 -8.95 3.43 0.54
N PRO A 41 -9.69 4.55 0.74
CA PRO A 41 -10.25 4.93 2.04
C PRO A 41 -11.11 3.86 2.75
N PRO A 42 -11.91 3.01 2.06
CA PRO A 42 -12.71 1.97 2.72
C PRO A 42 -11.91 0.91 3.48
N TYR A 43 -10.60 0.79 3.23
CA TYR A 43 -9.76 -0.25 3.84
C TYR A 43 -9.15 0.15 5.20
N GLY A 44 -9.44 1.36 5.69
CA GLY A 44 -9.06 1.80 7.04
C GLY A 44 -7.55 1.94 7.29
N ILE A 45 -6.75 2.05 6.22
CA ILE A 45 -5.30 2.24 6.29
C ILE A 45 -4.93 3.72 6.29
N PRO A 46 -3.82 4.12 6.95
CA PRO A 46 -3.30 5.47 6.86
C PRO A 46 -2.78 5.72 5.43
N ILE A 47 -3.35 6.69 4.73
CA ILE A 47 -3.01 7.02 3.34
C ILE A 47 -2.37 8.41 3.28
N LEU A 48 -1.27 8.53 2.52
CA LEU A 48 -0.70 9.79 2.10
C LEU A 48 -1.09 10.02 0.63
N TRP A 49 -1.76 11.15 0.37
CA TRP A 49 -2.21 11.55 -0.97
C TRP A 49 -1.08 12.18 -1.79
#